data_AF-A0A448XMK0-F1
#
_entry.id   AF-A0A448XMK0-F1
#
_cell.length_a   1.000
_cell.length_b   1.000
_cell.length_c   1.000
_cell.angle_alpha   90.00
_cell.angle_beta   90.00
_cell.angle_gamma   90.00
#
_symmetry.space_group_name_H-M   'P 1'
#
loop_
_entity.id
_entity.type
_entity.pdbx_description
1 polymer ?
#
loop_
_entity_poly.entity_id
_entity_poly.type
_entity_poly.pdbx_seq_one_letter_code
_entity_poly.pdbx_strand_id
1 'polypeptide(L)'
;MFKFEVEKQQFALKPMNCPGHCLMFAKEIRSHRDLPLRFADFGVLHRNEASGALTGLTRVRRFQQDDAHIFCREDQVIYFLGDI
;
A
#
# COMPACT_ATOMS: atom_id res chain seq x y z
N MET A 1 -1.10 -13.83 5.20
CA MET A 1 -1.04 -12.69 6.15
C MET A 1 -0.80 -13.23 7.56
N PHE A 2 -0.16 -12.45 8.44
CA PHE A 2 -0.11 -12.77 9.87
C PHE A 2 -1.39 -12.24 10.51
N LYS A 3 -2.19 -13.12 11.10
CA LYS A 3 -3.45 -12.79 11.78
C LYS A 3 -3.31 -13.11 13.26
N PHE A 4 -3.91 -12.30 14.12
CA PHE A 4 -3.91 -12.49 15.56
C PHE A 4 -5.16 -11.85 16.17
N GLU A 5 -5.52 -12.27 17.37
CA GLU A 5 -6.69 -11.78 18.08
C GLU A 5 -6.29 -10.73 19.12
N VAL A 6 -7.02 -9.62 19.16
CA VAL A 6 -6.87 -8.56 20.16
C VAL A 6 -8.26 -8.25 20.67
N GLU A 7 -8.50 -8.42 21.97
CA GLU A 7 -9.79 -8.08 22.61
C GLU A 7 -11.02 -8.68 21.89
N LYS A 8 -10.95 -9.97 21.52
CA LYS A 8 -12.01 -10.69 20.77
C LYS A 8 -12.24 -10.20 19.34
N GLN A 9 -11.37 -9.35 18.82
CA GLN A 9 -11.39 -8.88 17.44
C GLN A 9 -10.21 -9.45 16.65
N GLN A 10 -10.43 -9.72 15.37
CA GLN A 10 -9.40 -10.24 14.47
C GLN A 10 -8.60 -9.10 13.84
N PHE A 11 -7.29 -9.13 14.04
CA PHE A 11 -6.33 -8.19 13.46
C PHE A 11 -5.37 -8.91 12.52
N ALA A 12 -4.71 -8.14 11.66
CA ALA A 12 -3.64 -8.63 10.81
C ALA A 12 -2.53 -7.59 10.65
N LEU A 13 -1.29 -8.06 10.49
CA LEU A 13 -0.21 -7.20 10.02
C LEU A 13 -0.44 -6.81 8.56
N LYS A 14 -0.22 -5.54 8.23
CA LYS A 14 -0.43 -5.03 6.87
C LYS A 14 0.48 -5.75 5.86
N PRO A 15 -0.08 -6.34 4.78
CA PRO A 15 0.70 -6.91 3.69
C PRO A 15 0.98 -5.90 2.55
N MET A 16 0.34 -4.72 2.60
CA MET A 16 0.39 -3.61 1.64
C MET A 16 -0.11 -2.32 2.28
N ASN A 17 0.25 -1.15 1.73
CA ASN A 17 -0.16 0.16 2.27
C ASN A 17 -1.47 0.69 1.66
N CYS A 18 -1.87 0.18 0.49
CA CYS A 18 -2.95 0.71 -0.34
C CYS A 18 -4.27 1.00 0.42
N PRO A 19 -4.81 0.07 1.24
CA PRO A 19 -6.04 0.33 1.99
C PRO A 19 -5.93 1.52 2.94
N GLY A 20 -4.76 1.70 3.57
CA GLY A 20 -4.49 2.86 4.43
C GLY A 20 -4.48 4.16 3.64
N HIS A 21 -3.89 4.16 2.45
CA HIS A 21 -3.90 5.34 1.57
C HIS A 21 -5.30 5.70 1.07
N CYS A 22 -6.16 4.72 0.80
CA CYS A 22 -7.57 4.98 0.48
C CYS A 22 -8.31 5.65 1.65
N LEU A 23 -8.07 5.20 2.89
CA LEU A 23 -8.64 5.82 4.08
C LEU A 23 -8.11 7.26 4.28
N MET A 24 -6.83 7.50 4.02
CA MET A 24 -6.24 8.84 4.06
C MET A 24 -6.87 9.77 3.01
N PHE A 25 -7.05 9.28 1.79
CA PHE A 25 -7.71 10.03 0.73
C PHE A 25 -9.16 10.37 1.10
N ALA A 26 -9.90 9.40 1.65
CA ALA A 26 -11.31 9.56 2.03
C ALA A 26 -11.53 10.44 3.28
N LYS A 27 -10.49 10.77 4.05
CA LYS A 27 -10.60 11.57 5.28
C LYS A 27 -11.07 13.01 5.02
N GLU A 28 -10.79 13.55 3.85
CA GLU A 28 -11.04 14.95 3.51
C GLU A 28 -11.87 15.06 2.22
N ILE A 29 -12.75 16.06 2.14
CA ILE A 29 -13.44 16.40 0.89
C ILE A 29 -12.41 17.01 -0.06
N ARG A 30 -12.23 16.39 -1.24
CA ARG A 30 -11.29 16.84 -2.26
C ARG A 30 -12.03 17.34 -3.50
N SER A 31 -11.53 18.42 -4.08
CA SER A 31 -11.96 18.92 -5.38
C SER A 31 -11.17 18.24 -6.50
N HIS A 32 -11.73 18.23 -7.71
CA HIS A 32 -11.00 17.81 -8.92
C HIS A 32 -9.70 18.62 -9.14
N ARG A 33 -9.61 19.83 -8.57
CA ARG A 33 -8.45 20.73 -8.62
C ARG A 33 -7.29 20.27 -7.74
N ASP A 34 -7.57 19.48 -6.71
CA ASP A 34 -6.55 18.97 -5.79
C ASP A 34 -5.81 17.76 -6.38
N LEU A 35 -6.32 17.19 -7.48
CA LEU A 35 -5.76 16.03 -8.16
C LEU A 35 -4.72 16.46 -9.21
N PRO A 36 -3.57 15.77 -9.30
CA PRO A 36 -3.26 14.48 -8.67
C PRO A 36 -2.70 14.60 -7.24
N LEU A 37 -3.16 13.72 -6.35
CA LEU A 37 -2.57 13.53 -5.02
C LEU A 37 -1.62 12.34 -5.05
N ARG A 38 -0.46 12.48 -4.39
CA ARG A 38 0.58 11.45 -4.34
C ARG A 38 0.95 11.16 -2.90
N PHE A 39 0.74 9.92 -2.47
CA PHE A 39 1.16 9.45 -1.15
C PHE A 39 2.28 8.43 -1.31
N ALA A 40 3.43 8.69 -0.69
CA ALA A 40 4.53 7.74 -0.61
C ALA A 40 4.60 7.19 0.82
N ASP A 41 4.79 5.88 0.95
CA ASP A 41 4.91 5.21 2.26
C ASP A 41 6.03 4.16 2.22
N PHE A 42 7.07 4.39 3.03
CA PHE A 42 8.15 3.44 3.29
C PHE A 42 7.81 2.50 4.45
N GLY A 43 6.53 2.24 4.69
CA GLY A 43 6.03 1.44 5.79
C GLY A 43 6.50 -0.01 5.70
N VAL A 44 6.78 -0.60 6.87
CA VAL A 44 7.14 -2.01 6.96
C VAL A 44 5.91 -2.88 6.66
N LEU A 45 6.08 -3.80 5.72
CA LEU A 45 5.06 -4.75 5.28
C LEU A 45 5.43 -6.16 5.73
N HIS A 46 4.39 -6.97 5.96
CA HIS A 46 4.56 -8.36 6.35
C HIS A 46 3.70 -9.31 5.51
N ARG A 47 4.34 -10.31 4.89
CA ARG A 47 3.68 -11.39 4.15
C ARG A 47 4.09 -12.73 4.74
N ASN A 48 3.11 -13.58 5.06
CA ASN A 48 3.37 -14.89 5.65
C ASN A 48 3.66 -15.92 4.57
N GLU A 49 4.83 -15.79 3.93
CA GLU A 49 5.35 -16.72 2.93
C GLU A 49 5.75 -18.06 3.58
N ALA A 50 5.64 -19.16 2.82
CA ALA A 50 6.05 -20.50 3.28
C ALA A 50 7.54 -20.50 3.63
N SER A 51 7.90 -21.10 4.78
CA SER A 51 9.28 -21.08 5.29
C SER A 51 10.28 -21.70 4.33
N GLY A 52 9.91 -22.77 3.63
CA GLY A 52 10.76 -23.44 2.65
C GLY A 52 11.03 -22.62 1.37
N ALA A 53 10.30 -21.53 1.14
CA ALA A 53 10.51 -20.65 -0.01
C ALA A 53 11.37 -19.41 0.31
N LEU A 54 11.78 -19.22 1.57
CA LEU A 54 12.55 -18.04 1.97
C LEU A 54 14.01 -18.18 1.55
N THR A 55 14.58 -17.11 1.00
CA THR A 55 15.99 -17.08 0.60
C THR A 55 16.57 -15.67 0.68
N GLY A 56 17.68 -15.54 1.40
CA GLY A 56 18.44 -14.30 1.56
C GLY A 56 17.57 -13.06 1.79
N LEU A 57 17.74 -12.06 0.92
CA LEU A 57 16.91 -10.86 0.85
C LEU A 57 15.92 -10.86 -0.34
N THR A 58 16.03 -11.84 -1.23
CA THR A 58 15.21 -11.90 -2.45
C THR A 58 13.79 -12.40 -2.16
N ARG A 59 13.61 -13.21 -1.11
CA ARG A 59 12.29 -13.70 -0.70
C ARG A 59 12.16 -13.74 0.82
N VAL A 60 11.50 -12.71 1.36
CA VAL A 60 11.42 -12.42 2.80
C VAL A 60 9.98 -12.22 3.29
N ARG A 61 9.77 -12.36 4.60
CA ARG A 61 8.46 -12.11 5.24
C ARG A 61 8.24 -10.66 5.63
N ARG A 62 9.32 -9.87 5.78
CA ARG A 62 9.32 -8.47 6.20
C ARG A 62 10.14 -7.66 5.22
N PHE A 63 9.59 -6.56 4.73
CA PHE A 63 10.26 -5.66 3.79
C PHE A 63 9.63 -4.26 3.84
N GLN A 64 10.30 -3.28 3.25
CA GLN A 64 9.79 -1.95 2.97
C GLN A 64 9.81 -1.78 1.45
N GLN A 65 8.71 -1.27 0.91
CA GLN A 65 8.63 -0.89 -0.50
C GLN A 65 8.78 0.63 -0.58
N ASP A 66 9.34 1.11 -1.69
CA ASP A 66 9.22 2.48 -2.17
C ASP A 66 7.81 2.70 -2.76
N ASP A 67 6.80 2.40 -1.94
CA ASP A 67 5.40 2.33 -2.39
C ASP A 67 4.79 3.72 -2.51
N ALA A 68 4.09 3.96 -3.61
CA ALA A 68 3.44 5.23 -3.89
C ALA A 68 2.06 5.01 -4.52
N HIS A 69 1.10 5.83 -4.09
CA HIS A 69 -0.27 5.80 -4.59
C HIS A 69 -0.62 7.16 -5.15
N ILE A 70 -1.00 7.17 -6.43
CA ILE A 70 -1.43 8.37 -7.15
C ILE A 70 -2.95 8.30 -7.27
N PHE A 71 -3.63 9.23 -6.61
CA PHE A 71 -5.06 9.47 -6.81
C PHE A 71 -5.18 10.57 -7.86
N CYS A 72 -5.75 10.23 -9.00
CA CYS A 72 -5.89 11.15 -10.12
C CYS A 72 -7.22 10.92 -10.84
N ARG A 73 -7.58 11.85 -11.71
CA ARG A 73 -8.68 11.66 -12.64
C ARG A 73 -8.24 10.77 -13.80
N GLU A 74 -9.20 10.14 -14.47
CA GLU A 74 -8.94 9.27 -15.62
C GLU A 74 -8.17 9.99 -16.75
N ASP A 75 -8.49 11.25 -17.02
CA ASP A 75 -7.79 12.08 -18.02
C ASP A 75 -6.32 12.34 -17.68
N GLN A 76 -5.93 12.18 -16.41
CA GLN A 76 -4.58 12.44 -15.93
C GLN A 76 -3.68 11.21 -15.98
N VAL A 77 -4.23 10.01 -16.18
CA VAL A 77 -3.49 8.73 -16.11
C VAL A 77 -2.32 8.71 -17.10
N ILE A 78 -2.52 9.21 -18.31
CA ILE A 78 -1.52 9.24 -19.38
C ILE A 78 -0.22 9.97 -18.98
N TYR A 79 -0.32 11.00 -18.13
CA TYR A 79 0.85 11.76 -17.68
C TYR A 79 1.75 10.97 -16.71
N PHE A 80 1.25 9.86 -16.12
CA PHE A 80 1.99 9.06 -15.14
C PHE A 80 2.51 7.74 -15.72
N LEU A 81 1.90 7.23 -16.78
CA LEU A 81 2.31 5.96 -17.39
C LEU A 81 3.53 6.10 -18.31
N GLY A 82 3.87 7.32 -18.76
CA GLY A 82 4.88 7.51 -19.80
C GLY A 82 4.40 6.98 -21.15
N ASP A 83 5.25 7.05 -22.19
CA ASP A 83 4.95 6.56 -23.55
C ASP A 83 4.84 5.01 -23.60
N ILE A 84 3.76 4.46 -23.05
CA ILE A 84 3.34 3.05 -23.23
C ILE A 84 2.34 2.97 -24.38
#